data_AF-A0A9E3DYD3-F1
#
_entry.id   AF-A0A9E3DYD3-F1
#
_cell.length_a   1.000
_cell.length_b   1.000
_cell.length_c   1.000
_cell.angle_alpha   90.00
_cell.angle_beta   90.00
_cell.angle_gamma   90.00
#
_symmetry.space_group_name_H-M   'P 1'
#
loop_
_entity.id
_entity.type
_entity.pdbx_description
1 polymer ?
#
loop_
_entity_poly.entity_id
_entity_poly.type
_entity_poly.pdbx_seq_one_letter_code
_entity_poly.pdbx_strand_id
1 'polypeptide(L)'
;MAERAAGSPAASQRDWLEVRRYLQEHRYDLTARAAAGHPAAARVAGTPLLAAPGWLPPAPVPLQDIRLDWRPPDGAPAAAAGKPEWPEWTEWAEWPTPLLPARADGTRYARYSDAVRDLAPPAVFDNRVTYRLVAAALAGPAPRLQFTRGRYFDGIDTGEAAAHEYAAARLGRLPAGQTLTVRALAGDPCDVSRRPANLAISTLTLRLDRAAGRASFLLHWRDPATVGHAGGLYQVIPVGVFQPSSDGARSESRDFSLWRCMVREFAEELRGHPEDGPAGYDSWPFARTLTGALDRGQVRVWCLGLGADPLSYATDLLTVAVVDAEVFDDVLGGGPPHFAEGRVLAPRKFTAGVIEHVVTREPVQAAAAAVLRLAWRHRACLGLSGNRG
;
A
#
# COMPACT_ATOMS: atom_id res chain seq x y z
N MET A 1 -25.49 -39.44 1.48
CA MET A 1 -24.17 -38.91 1.11
C MET A 1 -23.57 -38.30 2.36
N ALA A 2 -22.47 -38.87 2.87
CA ALA A 2 -21.89 -38.51 4.14
C ALA A 2 -21.24 -37.13 4.05
N GLU A 3 -21.77 -36.19 4.83
CA GLU A 3 -21.15 -34.92 5.21
C GLU A 3 -19.76 -35.24 5.77
N ARG A 4 -18.69 -34.81 5.09
CA ARG A 4 -17.33 -34.89 5.64
C ARG A 4 -17.38 -34.18 7.00
N ALA A 5 -17.11 -34.92 8.08
CA ALA A 5 -16.96 -34.33 9.41
C ALA A 5 -16.03 -33.13 9.31
N ALA A 6 -16.57 -31.93 9.51
CA ALA A 6 -15.75 -30.74 9.65
C ALA A 6 -14.75 -31.05 10.78
N GLY A 7 -13.45 -31.00 10.46
CA GLY A 7 -12.41 -31.26 11.47
C GLY A 7 -12.64 -30.39 12.71
N SER A 8 -12.13 -30.82 13.87
CA SER A 8 -12.29 -30.05 15.11
C SER A 8 -11.86 -28.59 14.93
N PRO A 9 -12.43 -27.62 15.67
CA PRO A 9 -12.05 -26.21 15.52
C PRO A 9 -10.54 -25.96 15.55
N ALA A 10 -9.82 -26.67 16.41
CA ALA A 10 -8.37 -26.62 16.48
C ALA A 10 -7.68 -27.10 15.18
N ALA A 11 -8.21 -28.13 14.50
CA ALA A 11 -7.68 -28.58 13.21
C ALA A 11 -7.92 -27.54 12.11
N SER A 12 -9.11 -26.91 12.08
CA SER A 12 -9.42 -25.85 11.12
C SER A 12 -8.55 -24.61 11.32
N GLN A 13 -8.28 -24.21 12.57
CA GLN A 13 -7.40 -23.08 12.87
C GLN A 13 -5.94 -23.36 12.48
N ARG A 14 -5.44 -24.58 12.74
CA ARG A 14 -4.10 -24.99 12.32
C ARG A 14 -3.92 -24.94 10.80
N ASP A 15 -4.89 -25.45 10.05
CA ASP A 15 -4.85 -25.41 8.58
C ASP A 15 -4.83 -23.97 8.05
N TRP A 16 -5.68 -23.10 8.60
CA TRP A 16 -5.69 -21.68 8.24
C TRP A 16 -4.36 -20.98 8.54
N LEU A 17 -3.76 -21.25 9.70
CA LEU A 17 -2.44 -20.73 10.07
C LEU A 17 -1.32 -21.24 9.15
N GLU A 18 -1.41 -22.49 8.69
CA GLU A 18 -0.46 -23.06 7.72
C GLU A 18 -0.53 -22.33 6.37
N VAL A 19 -1.75 -22.10 5.86
CA VAL A 19 -1.94 -21.31 4.62
C VAL A 19 -1.42 -19.89 4.79
N ARG A 20 -1.71 -19.25 5.93
CA ARG A 20 -1.23 -17.89 6.22
C ARG A 20 0.29 -17.82 6.27
N ARG A 21 0.94 -18.79 6.92
CA ARG A 21 2.41 -18.89 6.96
C ARG A 21 2.99 -19.06 5.55
N TYR A 22 2.42 -19.96 4.75
CA TYR A 22 2.82 -20.15 3.35
C TYR A 22 2.66 -18.86 2.51
N LEU A 23 1.54 -18.15 2.69
CA LEU A 23 1.33 -16.86 2.01
C LEU A 23 2.45 -15.86 2.35
N GLN A 24 2.84 -15.74 3.62
CA GLN A 24 3.90 -14.80 4.01
C GLN A 24 5.28 -15.24 3.49
N GLU A 25 5.62 -16.53 3.63
CA GLU A 25 6.91 -17.09 3.20
C GLU A 25 7.10 -17.00 1.66
N HIS A 26 6.02 -17.13 0.88
CA HIS A 26 6.07 -17.19 -0.58
C HIS A 26 5.44 -15.97 -1.29
N ARG A 27 5.24 -14.86 -0.57
CA ARG A 27 4.48 -13.72 -1.10
C ARG A 27 5.01 -13.20 -2.44
N TYR A 28 6.34 -13.05 -2.55
CA TYR A 28 6.99 -12.59 -3.79
C TYR A 28 6.63 -13.48 -5.00
N ASP A 29 6.81 -14.80 -4.86
CA ASP A 29 6.52 -15.76 -5.93
C ASP A 29 5.03 -15.84 -6.25
N LEU A 30 4.17 -15.76 -5.22
CA LEU A 30 2.72 -15.75 -5.38
C LEU A 30 2.25 -14.50 -6.13
N THR A 31 2.81 -13.32 -5.85
CA THR A 31 2.53 -12.08 -6.57
C THR A 31 2.97 -12.19 -8.03
N ALA A 32 4.17 -12.70 -8.32
CA ALA A 32 4.64 -12.89 -9.69
C ALA A 32 3.73 -13.86 -10.48
N ARG A 33 3.30 -14.96 -9.84
CA ARG A 33 2.35 -15.92 -10.45
C ARG A 33 0.96 -15.33 -10.65
N ALA A 34 0.47 -14.52 -9.70
CA ALA A 34 -0.81 -13.82 -9.85
C ALA A 34 -0.76 -12.85 -11.03
N ALA A 35 0.32 -12.06 -11.14
CA ALA A 35 0.56 -11.16 -12.28
C ALA A 35 0.56 -11.88 -13.63
N ALA A 36 1.09 -13.11 -13.67
CA ALA A 36 1.15 -13.94 -14.89
C ALA A 36 -0.24 -14.21 -15.50
N GLY A 37 -1.30 -14.21 -14.68
CA GLY A 37 -2.69 -14.36 -15.13
C GLY A 37 -3.29 -13.11 -15.78
N HIS A 38 -2.60 -11.97 -15.77
CA HIS A 38 -3.05 -10.72 -16.38
C HIS A 38 -2.25 -10.37 -17.65
N PRO A 39 -2.86 -9.63 -18.60
CA PRO A 39 -2.18 -9.18 -19.82
C PRO A 39 -0.89 -8.42 -19.52
N ALA A 40 0.17 -8.69 -20.29
CA ALA A 40 1.46 -8.01 -20.11
C ALA A 40 1.35 -6.48 -20.26
N ALA A 41 0.42 -5.98 -21.08
CA ALA A 41 0.17 -4.55 -21.27
C ALA A 41 -0.41 -3.85 -20.02
N ALA A 42 -1.05 -4.60 -19.11
CA ALA A 42 -1.55 -4.06 -17.84
C ALA A 42 -0.45 -3.92 -16.79
N ARG A 43 0.74 -4.49 -17.04
CA ARG A 43 1.85 -4.53 -16.08
C ARG A 43 2.67 -3.25 -16.12
N VAL A 44 2.86 -2.62 -14.97
CA VAL A 44 3.57 -1.35 -14.84
C VAL A 44 5.07 -1.57 -15.04
N ALA A 45 5.62 -0.98 -16.11
CA ALA A 45 7.06 -1.01 -16.40
C ALA A 45 7.67 -2.44 -16.37
N GLY A 46 6.91 -3.43 -16.85
CA GLY A 46 7.34 -4.84 -16.87
C GLY A 46 7.51 -5.49 -15.49
N THR A 47 6.90 -4.92 -14.44
CA THR A 47 6.87 -5.46 -13.07
C THR A 47 5.57 -6.23 -12.81
N PRO A 48 5.43 -6.96 -11.69
CA PRO A 48 4.17 -7.61 -11.34
C PRO A 48 2.98 -6.67 -11.07
N LEU A 49 3.23 -5.38 -10.79
CA LEU A 49 2.19 -4.42 -10.44
C LEU A 49 1.26 -4.16 -11.65
N LEU A 50 -0.04 -4.10 -11.41
CA LEU A 50 -1.04 -3.83 -12.45
C LEU A 50 -1.49 -2.37 -12.43
N ALA A 51 -1.88 -1.82 -13.57
CA ALA A 51 -2.52 -0.51 -13.66
C ALA A 51 -3.67 -0.50 -14.68
N ALA A 52 -4.77 0.17 -14.32
CA ALA A 52 -5.85 0.46 -15.27
C ALA A 52 -5.46 1.59 -16.25
N PRO A 53 -6.16 1.68 -17.40
CA PRO A 53 -6.08 2.86 -18.26
C PRO A 53 -6.28 4.16 -17.46
N GLY A 54 -5.42 5.15 -17.72
CA GLY A 54 -5.49 6.45 -17.04
C GLY A 54 -4.79 6.53 -15.68
N TRP A 55 -4.29 5.42 -15.12
CA TRP A 55 -3.53 5.41 -13.86
C TRP A 55 -2.06 5.79 -14.02
N LEU A 56 -1.50 5.60 -15.22
CA LEU A 56 -0.10 5.94 -15.51
C LEU A 56 -0.03 7.23 -16.33
N PRO A 57 0.45 8.35 -15.77
CA PRO A 57 0.66 9.57 -16.54
C PRO A 57 1.84 9.40 -17.52
N PRO A 58 1.81 10.12 -18.66
CA PRO A 58 2.88 10.05 -19.66
C PRO A 58 4.20 10.64 -19.14
N ALA A 59 4.15 11.56 -18.18
CA ALA A 59 5.29 12.14 -17.47
C ALA A 59 4.98 12.23 -15.97
N PRO A 60 6.00 12.32 -15.09
CA PRO A 60 5.78 12.54 -13.66
C PRO A 60 4.93 13.78 -13.39
N VAL A 61 3.93 13.66 -12.53
CA VAL A 61 3.04 14.76 -12.12
C VAL A 61 3.55 15.32 -10.79
N PRO A 62 3.85 16.63 -10.65
CA PRO A 62 4.18 17.21 -9.35
C PRO A 62 3.06 16.91 -8.33
N LEU A 63 3.42 16.52 -7.10
CA LEU A 63 2.43 16.05 -6.11
C LEU A 63 1.33 17.09 -5.85
N GLN A 64 1.69 18.37 -5.80
CA GLN A 64 0.77 19.48 -5.56
C GLN A 64 -0.24 19.72 -6.70
N ASP A 65 0.02 19.19 -7.90
CA ASP A 65 -0.86 19.34 -9.06
C ASP A 65 -1.95 18.25 -9.09
N ILE A 66 -1.89 17.27 -8.17
CA ILE A 66 -2.92 16.23 -8.05
C ILE A 66 -4.07 16.76 -7.21
N ARG A 67 -5.22 16.92 -7.84
CA ARG A 67 -6.45 17.31 -7.14
C ARG A 67 -6.98 16.13 -6.31
N LEU A 68 -7.30 16.39 -5.05
CA LEU A 68 -7.99 15.44 -4.17
C LEU A 68 -9.46 15.85 -4.05
N ASP A 69 -10.36 14.96 -4.42
CA ASP A 69 -11.80 15.19 -4.30
C ASP A 69 -12.37 14.29 -3.20
N TRP A 70 -13.13 14.90 -2.28
CA TRP A 70 -13.90 14.16 -1.29
C TRP A 70 -15.33 13.94 -1.79
N ARG A 71 -15.75 12.69 -1.87
CA ARG A 71 -17.14 12.27 -2.06
C ARG A 71 -17.67 11.80 -0.71
N PRO A 72 -18.56 12.58 -0.06
CA PRO A 72 -19.27 12.08 1.11
C PRO A 72 -19.94 10.75 0.73
N PRO A 73 -19.87 9.71 1.58
CA PRO A 73 -20.65 8.50 1.33
C PRO A 73 -22.11 8.91 1.15
N ASP A 74 -22.75 8.43 0.08
CA ASP A 74 -23.88 9.10 -0.60
C ASP A 74 -25.25 9.02 0.14
N GLY A 75 -25.22 9.10 1.47
CA GLY A 75 -26.34 9.17 2.39
C GLY A 75 -26.05 9.95 3.68
N ALA A 76 -25.01 10.81 3.73
CA ALA A 76 -24.79 11.72 4.87
C ALA A 76 -26.01 12.65 5.03
N PRO A 77 -26.70 12.65 6.18
CA PRO A 77 -27.94 13.40 6.31
C PRO A 77 -27.66 14.91 6.28
N ALA A 78 -28.23 15.61 5.29
CA ALA A 78 -29.07 16.74 5.66
C ALA A 78 -30.24 16.13 6.45
N ALA A 79 -30.49 16.63 7.65
CA ALA A 79 -31.57 16.13 8.51
C ALA A 79 -32.88 15.97 7.71
N ALA A 80 -33.54 14.82 7.92
CA ALA A 80 -34.88 14.42 7.48
C ALA A 80 -34.99 13.52 6.22
N ALA A 81 -35.51 12.32 6.51
CA ALA A 81 -36.48 11.53 5.73
C ALA A 81 -36.11 11.11 4.29
N GLY A 82 -35.87 9.80 4.14
CA GLY A 82 -35.81 9.09 2.86
C GLY A 82 -34.43 8.52 2.61
N LYS A 83 -34.19 7.27 3.06
CA LYS A 83 -32.93 6.54 2.83
C LYS A 83 -32.57 6.54 1.33
N PRO A 84 -31.40 7.04 0.93
CA PRO A 84 -30.80 6.65 -0.34
C PRO A 84 -30.04 5.33 -0.14
N GLU A 85 -30.37 4.33 -0.95
CA GLU A 85 -29.65 3.06 -1.06
C GLU A 85 -28.31 3.30 -1.78
N TRP A 86 -27.22 3.42 -1.03
CA TRP A 86 -25.93 2.96 -1.52
C TRP A 86 -25.56 1.80 -0.59
N PRO A 87 -25.22 0.61 -1.13
CA PRO A 87 -25.18 -0.62 -0.35
C PRO A 87 -24.23 -0.46 0.82
N GLU A 88 -24.72 -0.73 2.04
CA GLU A 88 -23.82 -1.22 3.08
C GLU A 88 -23.01 -2.35 2.41
N TRP A 89 -21.69 -2.37 2.56
CA TRP A 89 -20.86 -3.45 2.04
C TRP A 89 -21.08 -4.76 2.86
N THR A 90 -22.34 -5.05 3.19
CA THR A 90 -22.87 -6.23 3.88
C THR A 90 -22.68 -7.49 3.05
N GLU A 91 -22.54 -7.40 1.73
CA GLU A 91 -22.17 -8.54 0.87
C GLU A 91 -20.77 -9.10 1.18
N TRP A 92 -19.87 -8.29 1.76
CA TRP A 92 -18.57 -8.72 2.26
C TRP A 92 -18.56 -8.94 3.78
N ALA A 93 -19.66 -8.64 4.48
CA ALA A 93 -19.76 -8.80 5.93
C ALA A 93 -20.06 -10.25 6.35
N GLU A 94 -20.65 -11.04 5.47
CA GLU A 94 -20.97 -12.44 5.70
C GLU A 94 -20.36 -13.31 4.62
N TRP A 95 -19.60 -14.30 5.06
CA TRP A 95 -18.49 -14.76 4.25
C TRP A 95 -18.59 -16.26 3.98
N PRO A 96 -19.20 -16.67 2.84
CA PRO A 96 -19.49 -18.07 2.58
C PRO A 96 -18.26 -18.84 2.06
N THR A 97 -17.06 -18.50 2.53
CA THR A 97 -15.87 -19.26 2.17
C THR A 97 -15.66 -20.42 3.14
N PRO A 98 -15.36 -21.63 2.65
CA PRO A 98 -14.88 -22.70 3.51
C PRO A 98 -13.50 -22.40 4.13
N LEU A 99 -12.82 -21.34 3.69
CA LEU A 99 -11.48 -20.94 4.15
C LEU A 99 -11.43 -20.30 5.54
N LEU A 100 -12.51 -19.69 6.05
CA LEU A 100 -12.47 -19.09 7.39
C LEU A 100 -12.54 -20.19 8.46
N PRO A 101 -11.64 -20.17 9.47
CA PRO A 101 -11.56 -21.26 10.41
C PRO A 101 -12.77 -21.30 11.35
N ALA A 102 -12.97 -22.44 12.02
CA ALA A 102 -13.93 -22.53 13.11
C ALA A 102 -13.40 -21.89 14.40
N ARG A 103 -14.32 -21.35 15.19
CA ARG A 103 -14.14 -20.82 16.55
C ARG A 103 -14.29 -21.94 17.58
N ALA A 104 -13.82 -21.69 18.80
CA ALA A 104 -13.90 -22.66 19.89
C ALA A 104 -15.34 -23.05 20.26
N ASP A 105 -16.31 -22.16 20.04
CA ASP A 105 -17.74 -22.39 20.24
C ASP A 105 -18.42 -23.20 19.11
N GLY A 106 -17.66 -23.63 18.09
CA GLY A 106 -18.16 -24.40 16.96
C GLY A 106 -18.72 -23.55 15.80
N THR A 107 -18.85 -22.23 15.97
CA THR A 107 -19.19 -21.31 14.88
C THR A 107 -17.98 -21.06 13.97
N ARG A 108 -18.14 -20.36 12.84
CA ARG A 108 -17.01 -19.91 12.00
C ARG A 108 -16.78 -18.42 12.16
N TYR A 109 -15.55 -17.97 11.94
CA TYR A 109 -15.29 -16.55 11.78
C TYR A 109 -16.10 -16.01 10.59
N ALA A 110 -16.74 -14.86 10.77
CA ALA A 110 -17.49 -14.17 9.71
C ALA A 110 -16.59 -13.27 8.86
N ARG A 111 -15.48 -12.77 9.42
CA ARG A 111 -14.54 -11.86 8.75
C ARG A 111 -13.12 -12.37 8.79
N TYR A 112 -12.35 -12.08 7.75
CA TYR A 112 -10.94 -12.45 7.71
C TYR A 112 -10.13 -11.66 8.74
N SER A 113 -10.45 -10.37 8.93
CA SER A 113 -9.82 -9.54 9.95
C SER A 113 -10.00 -10.08 11.37
N ASP A 114 -11.16 -10.66 11.67
CA ASP A 114 -11.42 -11.26 12.99
C ASP A 114 -10.57 -12.51 13.21
N ALA A 115 -10.44 -13.36 12.19
CA ALA A 115 -9.57 -14.52 12.25
C ALA A 115 -8.09 -14.11 12.41
N VAL A 116 -7.65 -13.06 11.71
CA VAL A 116 -6.29 -12.51 11.90
C VAL A 116 -6.10 -11.99 13.31
N ARG A 117 -7.04 -11.20 13.83
CA ARG A 117 -6.97 -10.63 15.18
C ARG A 117 -6.85 -11.71 16.25
N ASP A 118 -7.65 -12.76 16.16
CA ASP A 118 -7.74 -13.76 17.22
C ASP A 118 -6.65 -14.84 17.11
N LEU A 119 -6.17 -15.15 15.90
CA LEU A 119 -5.26 -16.29 15.66
C LEU A 119 -3.83 -15.88 15.30
N ALA A 120 -3.63 -14.71 14.71
CA ALA A 120 -2.31 -14.25 14.24
C ALA A 120 -2.19 -12.71 14.22
N PRO A 121 -2.43 -12.02 15.35
CA PRO A 121 -2.44 -10.56 15.38
C PRO A 121 -1.03 -9.99 15.15
N PRO A 122 -0.87 -9.04 14.21
CA PRO A 122 0.31 -8.19 14.14
C PRO A 122 0.46 -7.32 15.40
N ALA A 123 1.65 -6.72 15.60
CA ALA A 123 1.92 -5.84 16.74
C ALA A 123 0.99 -4.61 16.80
N VAL A 124 0.63 -4.06 15.63
CA VAL A 124 -0.37 -3.00 15.48
C VAL A 124 -1.42 -3.48 14.47
N PHE A 125 -2.68 -3.59 14.91
CA PHE A 125 -3.76 -4.12 14.07
C PHE A 125 -5.13 -3.51 14.42
N ASP A 126 -5.24 -2.20 14.17
CA ASP A 126 -6.41 -1.41 14.49
C ASP A 126 -7.25 -1.07 13.25
N ASN A 127 -8.58 -1.05 13.43
CA ASN A 127 -9.51 -0.73 12.35
C ASN A 127 -9.73 0.79 12.20
N ARG A 128 -8.67 1.52 11.85
CA ARG A 128 -8.66 2.99 11.73
C ARG A 128 -9.48 3.48 10.52
N VAL A 129 -9.93 4.74 10.57
CA VAL A 129 -10.46 5.43 9.38
C VAL A 129 -9.40 5.46 8.29
N THR A 130 -9.80 5.26 7.03
CA THR A 130 -8.94 5.47 5.85
C THR A 130 -9.63 6.41 4.85
N TYR A 131 -8.84 7.05 3.99
CA TYR A 131 -9.37 7.69 2.79
C TYR A 131 -9.42 6.63 1.69
N ARG A 132 -10.59 6.01 1.51
CA ARG A 132 -10.81 4.96 0.52
C ARG A 132 -10.88 5.57 -0.87
N LEU A 133 -10.05 5.07 -1.80
CA LEU A 133 -10.07 5.49 -3.19
C LEU A 133 -11.34 4.94 -3.89
N VAL A 134 -12.03 5.79 -4.64
CA VAL A 134 -13.20 5.40 -5.44
C VAL A 134 -13.03 5.68 -6.93
N ALA A 135 -12.14 6.60 -7.30
CA ALA A 135 -11.77 6.85 -8.69
C ALA A 135 -10.39 7.50 -8.79
N ALA A 136 -9.67 7.22 -9.88
CA ALA A 136 -8.38 7.82 -10.18
C ALA A 136 -8.26 8.14 -11.67
N ALA A 137 -7.78 9.33 -11.99
CA ALA A 137 -7.47 9.75 -13.35
C ALA A 137 -6.20 10.60 -13.31
N LEU A 138 -5.05 9.98 -13.55
CA LEU A 138 -3.74 10.61 -13.43
C LEU A 138 -3.14 11.00 -14.79
N ALA A 139 -3.54 10.33 -15.88
CA ALA A 139 -2.97 10.55 -17.21
C ALA A 139 -3.55 11.76 -17.98
N GLY A 140 -4.57 12.43 -17.45
CA GLY A 140 -5.21 13.59 -18.09
C GLY A 140 -4.56 14.94 -17.72
N PRO A 141 -5.01 16.04 -18.35
CA PRO A 141 -4.49 17.40 -18.07
C PRO A 141 -4.85 17.92 -16.67
N ALA A 142 -5.81 17.27 -15.99
CA ALA A 142 -6.19 17.56 -14.61
C ALA A 142 -6.13 16.26 -13.79
N PRO A 143 -4.93 15.86 -13.32
CA PRO A 143 -4.73 14.67 -12.50
C PRO A 143 -5.58 14.76 -11.22
N ARG A 144 -6.36 13.72 -10.95
CA ARG A 144 -7.26 13.68 -9.78
C ARG A 144 -7.36 12.31 -9.15
N LEU A 145 -7.57 12.31 -7.84
CA LEU A 145 -7.91 11.16 -7.02
C LEU A 145 -9.17 11.49 -6.22
N GLN A 146 -10.17 10.63 -6.30
CA GLN A 146 -11.43 10.78 -5.58
C GLN A 146 -11.52 9.77 -4.45
N PHE A 147 -11.91 10.26 -3.27
CA PHE A 147 -11.96 9.47 -2.04
C PHE A 147 -13.32 9.54 -1.36
N THR A 148 -13.60 8.52 -0.56
CA THR A 148 -14.66 8.54 0.44
C THR A 148 -14.13 7.98 1.75
N ARG A 149 -14.97 7.94 2.79
CA ARG A 149 -14.59 7.36 4.09
C ARG A 149 -14.54 5.84 3.98
N GLY A 150 -13.45 5.24 4.45
CA GLY A 150 -13.29 3.78 4.57
C GLY A 150 -12.74 3.36 5.92
N ARG A 151 -12.47 2.08 6.05
CA ARG A 151 -11.85 1.45 7.22
C ARG A 151 -10.65 0.60 6.79
N TYR A 152 -9.62 0.53 7.64
CA TYR A 152 -8.43 -0.27 7.37
C TYR A 152 -8.78 -1.74 7.11
N PHE A 153 -9.69 -2.31 7.90
CA PHE A 153 -10.09 -3.72 7.77
C PHE A 153 -10.86 -4.02 6.50
N ASP A 154 -11.46 -3.03 5.83
CA ASP A 154 -12.10 -3.28 4.54
C ASP A 154 -11.11 -3.87 3.52
N GLY A 155 -9.86 -3.36 3.52
CA GLY A 155 -8.80 -3.89 2.66
C GLY A 155 -8.24 -5.24 3.12
N ILE A 156 -8.29 -5.54 4.42
CA ILE A 156 -7.89 -6.84 4.98
C ILE A 156 -8.91 -7.91 4.63
N ASP A 157 -10.19 -7.60 4.85
CA ASP A 157 -11.30 -8.47 4.55
C ASP A 157 -11.36 -8.76 3.06
N THR A 158 -11.08 -7.81 2.15
CA THR A 158 -11.10 -8.13 0.71
C THR A 158 -9.75 -8.63 0.18
N GLY A 159 -8.70 -7.83 0.34
CA GLY A 159 -7.44 -7.98 -0.37
C GLY A 159 -6.53 -9.07 0.22
N GLU A 160 -6.32 -9.03 1.54
CA GLU A 160 -5.52 -10.08 2.21
C GLU A 160 -6.28 -11.42 2.24
N ALA A 161 -7.61 -11.41 2.32
CA ALA A 161 -8.41 -12.64 2.13
C ALA A 161 -8.28 -13.20 0.70
N ALA A 162 -8.28 -12.35 -0.33
CA ALA A 162 -8.04 -12.76 -1.72
C ALA A 162 -6.63 -13.36 -1.92
N ALA A 163 -5.63 -12.83 -1.21
CA ALA A 163 -4.28 -13.40 -1.19
C ALA A 163 -4.25 -14.76 -0.47
N HIS A 164 -4.95 -14.89 0.65
CA HIS A 164 -5.07 -16.14 1.41
C HIS A 164 -5.76 -17.23 0.59
N GLU A 165 -6.86 -16.90 -0.09
CA GLU A 165 -7.57 -17.81 -0.99
C GLU A 165 -6.67 -18.30 -2.12
N TYR A 166 -5.88 -17.39 -2.71
CA TYR A 166 -4.90 -17.75 -3.74
C TYR A 166 -3.82 -18.69 -3.20
N ALA A 167 -3.31 -18.45 -1.99
CA ALA A 167 -2.34 -19.31 -1.32
C ALA A 167 -2.93 -20.69 -0.99
N ALA A 168 -4.16 -20.76 -0.47
CA ALA A 168 -4.87 -22.00 -0.18
C ALA A 168 -5.02 -22.87 -1.44
N ALA A 169 -5.36 -22.25 -2.57
CA ALA A 169 -5.44 -22.93 -3.86
C ALA A 169 -4.10 -23.55 -4.28
N ARG A 170 -2.99 -22.84 -4.06
CA ARG A 170 -1.63 -23.33 -4.39
C ARG A 170 -1.19 -24.49 -3.50
N LEU A 171 -1.67 -24.55 -2.26
CA LEU A 171 -1.45 -25.67 -1.36
C LEU A 171 -2.42 -26.85 -1.58
N GLY A 172 -3.37 -26.73 -2.50
CA GLY A 172 -4.41 -27.75 -2.71
C GLY A 172 -5.38 -27.89 -1.52
N ARG A 173 -5.54 -26.83 -0.71
CA ARG A 173 -6.49 -26.76 0.41
C ARG A 173 -7.92 -26.48 -0.05
N LEU A 174 -8.10 -26.04 -1.30
CA LEU A 174 -9.40 -25.91 -1.92
C LEU A 174 -9.75 -27.17 -2.73
N PRO A 175 -11.01 -27.65 -2.68
CA PRO A 175 -11.53 -28.66 -3.59
C PRO A 175 -11.17 -28.39 -5.05
N ALA A 176 -10.79 -29.46 -5.77
CA ALA A 176 -10.45 -29.37 -7.18
C ALA A 176 -11.62 -28.80 -8.00
N GLY A 177 -11.33 -27.80 -8.84
CA GLY A 177 -12.34 -27.13 -9.68
C GLY A 177 -13.18 -26.08 -8.96
N GLN A 178 -12.94 -25.79 -7.67
CA GLN A 178 -13.65 -24.72 -6.98
C GLN A 178 -13.19 -23.33 -7.47
N THR A 179 -14.15 -22.46 -7.76
CA THR A 179 -13.90 -21.05 -8.07
C THR A 179 -13.35 -20.32 -6.84
N LEU A 180 -12.28 -19.55 -7.04
CA LEU A 180 -11.75 -18.62 -6.03
C LEU A 180 -12.80 -17.52 -5.80
N THR A 181 -13.63 -17.70 -4.78
CA THR A 181 -14.87 -16.94 -4.58
C THR A 181 -14.56 -15.49 -4.21
N VAL A 182 -13.59 -15.26 -3.33
CA VAL A 182 -13.18 -13.91 -2.91
C VAL A 182 -12.62 -13.12 -4.09
N ARG A 183 -11.75 -13.77 -4.87
CA ARG A 183 -11.13 -13.17 -6.07
C ARG A 183 -12.15 -12.96 -7.19
N ALA A 184 -13.09 -13.89 -7.39
CA ALA A 184 -14.14 -13.74 -8.39
C ALA A 184 -15.10 -12.59 -8.07
N LEU A 185 -15.45 -12.41 -6.78
CA LEU A 185 -16.27 -11.30 -6.30
C LEU A 185 -15.55 -9.95 -6.47
N ALA A 186 -14.28 -9.86 -6.06
CA ALA A 186 -13.47 -8.66 -6.24
C ALA A 186 -13.26 -8.30 -7.72
N GLY A 187 -13.08 -9.31 -8.58
CA GLY A 187 -12.88 -9.12 -10.01
C GLY A 187 -11.49 -8.58 -10.36
N ASP A 188 -11.45 -7.56 -11.22
CA ASP A 188 -10.20 -6.92 -11.66
C ASP A 188 -9.54 -6.17 -10.49
N PRO A 189 -8.26 -6.46 -10.14
CA PRO A 189 -7.54 -5.73 -9.10
C PRO A 189 -7.52 -4.20 -9.32
N CYS A 190 -7.59 -3.74 -10.57
CA CYS A 190 -7.59 -2.32 -10.89
C CYS A 190 -8.99 -1.67 -10.92
N ASP A 191 -10.07 -2.43 -10.75
CA ASP A 191 -11.43 -1.89 -10.64
C ASP A 191 -11.76 -1.55 -9.18
N VAL A 192 -11.42 -0.33 -8.78
CA VAL A 192 -11.64 0.19 -7.42
C VAL A 192 -13.12 0.47 -7.10
N SER A 193 -14.04 0.34 -8.07
CA SER A 193 -15.48 0.45 -7.83
C SER A 193 -16.07 -0.83 -7.24
N ARG A 194 -15.44 -1.98 -7.50
CA ARG A 194 -15.93 -3.32 -7.10
C ARG A 194 -15.45 -3.80 -5.74
N ARG A 195 -14.54 -3.06 -5.11
CA ARG A 195 -13.97 -3.41 -3.81
C ARG A 195 -13.60 -2.17 -3.01
N PRO A 196 -13.46 -2.27 -1.68
CA PRO A 196 -12.72 -1.29 -0.91
C PRO A 196 -11.27 -1.21 -1.38
N ALA A 197 -10.81 0.00 -1.70
CA ALA A 197 -9.45 0.28 -2.12
C ALA A 197 -8.84 1.29 -1.16
N ASN A 198 -8.24 0.79 -0.08
CA ASN A 198 -7.35 1.61 0.74
C ASN A 198 -6.11 1.96 -0.10
N LEU A 199 -5.73 3.23 -0.09
CA LEU A 199 -4.57 3.71 -0.83
C LEU A 199 -3.36 3.74 0.10
N ALA A 200 -2.26 3.12 -0.30
CA ALA A 200 -0.93 3.38 0.25
C ALA A 200 -0.18 4.38 -0.62
N ILE A 201 0.75 5.14 -0.04
CA ILE A 201 1.66 6.04 -0.76
C ILE A 201 3.07 5.44 -0.67
N SER A 202 3.50 4.78 -1.73
CA SER A 202 4.83 4.18 -1.83
C SER A 202 5.83 5.20 -2.39
N THR A 203 6.77 5.66 -1.56
CA THR A 203 7.68 6.77 -1.90
C THR A 203 9.13 6.29 -2.07
N LEU A 204 9.71 6.48 -3.26
CA LEU A 204 11.15 6.37 -3.45
C LEU A 204 11.84 7.66 -3.03
N THR A 205 12.61 7.60 -1.95
CA THR A 205 13.42 8.73 -1.50
C THR A 205 14.79 8.70 -2.15
N LEU A 206 15.09 9.73 -2.95
CA LEU A 206 16.35 9.95 -3.64
C LEU A 206 17.13 11.07 -2.97
N ARG A 207 18.34 10.77 -2.50
CA ARG A 207 19.33 11.79 -2.13
C ARG A 207 20.07 12.22 -3.39
N LEU A 208 20.05 13.51 -3.72
CA LEU A 208 20.74 14.09 -4.87
C LEU A 208 21.88 15.00 -4.42
N ASP A 209 23.11 14.57 -4.69
CA ASP A 209 24.29 15.43 -4.63
C ASP A 209 24.45 16.13 -5.99
N ARG A 210 24.02 17.40 -6.04
CA ARG A 210 24.11 18.20 -7.27
C ARG A 210 25.54 18.52 -7.66
N ALA A 211 26.43 18.71 -6.68
CA ALA A 211 27.83 19.05 -6.93
C ALA A 211 28.57 17.87 -7.56
N ALA A 212 28.33 16.65 -7.07
CA ALA A 212 28.90 15.43 -7.64
C ALA A 212 28.10 14.86 -8.81
N GLY A 213 26.89 15.36 -9.07
CA GLY A 213 25.96 14.82 -10.08
C GLY A 213 25.51 13.38 -9.78
N ARG A 214 25.46 12.99 -8.50
CA ARG A 214 25.18 11.61 -8.06
C ARG A 214 23.88 11.52 -7.28
N ALA A 215 23.11 10.48 -7.57
CA ALA A 215 21.92 10.14 -6.80
C ALA A 215 22.06 8.76 -6.14
N SER A 216 21.51 8.65 -4.94
CA SER A 216 21.35 7.39 -4.20
C SER A 216 19.93 7.26 -3.67
N PHE A 217 19.50 6.05 -3.39
CA PHE A 217 18.17 5.76 -2.87
C PHE A 217 18.22 4.85 -1.65
N LEU A 218 17.16 4.91 -0.85
CA LEU A 218 16.93 4.04 0.29
C LEU A 218 15.96 2.91 -0.08
N LEU A 219 16.15 1.77 0.57
CA LEU A 219 15.16 0.69 0.65
C LEU A 219 15.03 0.31 2.12
N HIS A 220 13.85 -0.12 2.53
CA HIS A 220 13.70 -0.86 3.77
C HIS A 220 13.48 -2.35 3.47
N TRP A 221 13.84 -3.20 4.43
CA TRP A 221 13.41 -4.58 4.49
C TRP A 221 12.33 -4.68 5.57
N ARG A 222 11.14 -5.16 5.19
CA ARG A 222 9.99 -5.29 6.08
C ARG A 222 10.13 -6.54 6.93
N ASP A 223 10.16 -6.40 8.25
CA ASP A 223 10.30 -7.55 9.15
C ASP A 223 8.98 -8.34 9.20
N PRO A 224 8.95 -9.62 8.77
CA PRO A 224 7.74 -10.43 8.78
C PRO A 224 7.15 -10.65 10.17
N ALA A 225 7.91 -10.43 11.24
CA ALA A 225 7.41 -10.54 12.61
C ALA A 225 6.58 -9.31 13.05
N THR A 226 6.71 -8.17 12.40
CA THR A 226 6.12 -6.91 12.87
C THR A 226 5.10 -6.30 11.92
N VAL A 227 5.13 -6.63 10.63
CA VAL A 227 4.21 -6.04 9.65
C VAL A 227 2.99 -6.92 9.34
N GLY A 228 1.81 -6.31 9.28
CA GLY A 228 0.56 -7.00 8.90
C GLY A 228 0.47 -7.39 7.43
N HIS A 229 1.21 -6.71 6.55
CA HIS A 229 1.25 -6.93 5.10
C HIS A 229 2.68 -6.89 4.54
N ALA A 230 2.96 -7.82 3.63
CA ALA A 230 4.21 -7.89 2.84
C ALA A 230 5.54 -8.03 3.60
N GLY A 231 5.51 -8.75 4.73
CA GLY A 231 6.73 -9.10 5.47
C GLY A 231 7.73 -9.92 4.65
N GLY A 232 9.02 -9.72 4.90
CA GLY A 232 10.13 -10.39 4.22
C GLY A 232 10.54 -9.78 2.88
N LEU A 233 9.81 -8.77 2.40
CA LEU A 233 10.06 -8.10 1.12
C LEU A 233 10.82 -6.79 1.29
N TYR A 234 11.58 -6.42 0.25
CA TYR A 234 12.13 -5.08 0.12
C TYR A 234 11.09 -4.12 -0.44
N GLN A 235 11.14 -2.89 0.02
CA GLN A 235 10.22 -1.84 -0.39
C GLN A 235 10.92 -0.48 -0.33
N VAL A 236 10.39 0.49 -1.08
CA VAL A 236 10.84 1.88 -1.00
C VAL A 236 10.46 2.47 0.36
N ILE A 237 10.92 3.67 0.68
CA ILE A 237 10.71 4.27 2.00
C ILE A 237 10.56 5.79 1.87
N PRO A 238 9.53 6.41 2.47
CA PRO A 238 8.43 5.80 3.25
C PRO A 238 7.35 5.06 2.45
N VAL A 239 6.58 4.20 3.13
CA VAL A 239 5.30 3.65 2.67
C VAL A 239 4.24 3.69 3.79
N GLY A 240 3.19 4.48 3.58
CA GLY A 240 2.10 4.59 4.54
C GLY A 240 0.71 4.48 3.91
N VAL A 241 -0.27 4.02 4.69
CA VAL A 241 -1.68 4.06 4.30
C VAL A 241 -2.16 5.52 4.37
N PHE A 242 -2.85 5.98 3.32
CA PHE A 242 -3.43 7.31 3.28
C PHE A 242 -4.65 7.37 4.22
N GLN A 243 -4.38 7.81 5.44
CA GLN A 243 -5.33 7.86 6.55
C GLN A 243 -5.07 9.10 7.44
N PRO A 244 -6.07 9.54 8.24
CA PRO A 244 -5.84 10.55 9.26
C PRO A 244 -4.98 10.05 10.42
N SER A 245 -4.29 10.99 11.08
CA SER A 245 -3.53 10.73 12.32
C SER A 245 -4.41 10.22 13.47
N SER A 246 -5.71 10.55 13.47
CA SER A 246 -6.69 9.99 14.40
C SER A 246 -8.11 9.98 13.81
N ASP A 247 -9.00 9.18 14.40
CA ASP A 247 -10.38 8.96 13.91
C ASP A 247 -11.32 10.18 14.07
N GLY A 248 -10.85 11.29 14.66
CA GLY A 248 -11.66 12.50 14.86
C GLY A 248 -11.85 13.32 13.59
N ALA A 249 -13.04 13.91 13.39
CA ALA A 249 -13.40 14.69 12.19
C ALA A 249 -12.43 15.86 11.90
N ARG A 250 -11.85 16.47 12.94
CA ARG A 250 -10.81 17.50 12.78
C ARG A 250 -9.53 16.95 12.13
N SER A 251 -9.10 15.75 12.53
CA SER A 251 -7.95 15.08 11.92
C SER A 251 -8.25 14.62 10.50
N GLU A 252 -9.45 14.09 10.25
CA GLU A 252 -9.91 13.68 8.92
C GLU A 252 -9.89 14.84 7.90
N SER A 253 -10.37 16.02 8.28
CA SER A 253 -10.30 17.19 7.40
C SER A 253 -8.89 17.76 7.28
N ARG A 254 -8.13 17.83 8.38
CA ARG A 254 -6.76 18.39 8.40
C ARG A 254 -5.77 17.52 7.62
N ASP A 255 -5.89 16.20 7.72
CA ASP A 255 -4.88 15.26 7.22
C ASP A 255 -5.24 14.72 5.82
N PHE A 256 -6.30 15.21 5.19
CA PHE A 256 -6.66 14.91 3.80
C PHE A 256 -5.72 15.65 2.82
N SER A 257 -4.44 15.26 2.86
CA SER A 257 -3.37 15.82 2.06
C SER A 257 -2.27 14.78 1.88
N LEU A 258 -1.92 14.48 0.61
CA LEU A 258 -0.87 13.52 0.28
C LEU A 258 0.47 13.92 0.93
N TRP A 259 0.83 15.21 0.87
CA TRP A 259 2.06 15.73 1.47
C TRP A 259 2.09 15.53 2.99
N ARG A 260 1.00 15.88 3.69
CA ARG A 260 0.90 15.71 5.15
C ARG A 260 0.96 14.24 5.57
N CYS A 261 0.43 13.32 4.76
CA CYS A 261 0.62 11.89 4.94
C CYS A 261 2.12 11.53 4.82
N MET A 262 2.76 11.90 3.71
CA MET A 262 4.18 11.60 3.48
C MET A 262 5.08 12.17 4.59
N VAL A 263 4.82 13.38 5.10
CA VAL A 263 5.57 13.97 6.22
C VAL A 263 5.48 13.11 7.48
N ARG A 264 4.31 12.56 7.81
CA ARG A 264 4.16 11.66 8.97
C ARG A 264 5.00 10.40 8.78
N GLU A 265 4.91 9.77 7.61
CA GLU A 265 5.66 8.55 7.32
C GLU A 265 7.18 8.79 7.26
N PHE A 266 7.63 9.94 6.74
CA PHE A 266 9.05 10.32 6.81
C PHE A 266 9.55 10.44 8.25
N ALA A 267 8.73 11.02 9.15
CA ALA A 267 9.12 11.14 10.55
C ALA A 267 9.17 9.77 11.26
N GLU A 268 8.18 8.92 11.00
CA GLU A 268 8.08 7.60 11.62
C GLU A 268 9.19 6.67 11.10
N GLU A 269 9.32 6.52 9.78
CA GLU A 269 10.21 5.52 9.18
C GLU A 269 11.67 5.97 9.02
N LEU A 270 11.97 7.27 8.94
CA LEU A 270 13.36 7.74 8.82
C LEU A 270 13.91 8.35 10.11
N ARG A 271 13.06 8.71 11.07
CA ARG A 271 13.51 9.34 12.32
C ARG A 271 13.08 8.58 13.57
N GLY A 272 12.13 7.65 13.48
CA GLY A 272 11.64 6.89 14.63
C GLY A 272 10.92 7.78 15.64
N HIS A 273 10.47 8.95 15.21
CA HIS A 273 9.65 9.82 16.03
C HIS A 273 8.19 9.37 15.90
N PRO A 274 7.48 9.09 17.01
CA PRO A 274 6.04 9.01 16.95
C PRO A 274 5.49 10.35 16.44
N GLU A 275 4.34 10.33 15.75
CA GLU A 275 3.67 11.54 15.29
C GLU A 275 3.62 12.58 16.42
N ASP A 276 4.31 13.73 16.27
CA ASP A 276 4.26 14.77 17.29
C ASP A 276 2.82 15.33 17.36
N GLY A 277 2.27 15.24 18.57
CA GLY A 277 0.83 15.22 18.87
C GLY A 277 -0.03 16.42 18.44
N PRO A 278 -1.33 16.38 18.81
CA PRO A 278 -2.45 16.67 17.91
C PRO A 278 -2.71 18.15 17.54
N ALA A 279 -1.79 19.08 17.83
CA ALA A 279 -1.91 20.49 17.49
C ALA A 279 -1.95 20.73 15.97
N GLY A 280 -0.83 20.54 15.27
CA GLY A 280 -0.75 20.71 13.82
C GLY A 280 0.66 20.79 13.24
N TYR A 281 0.72 20.70 11.91
CA TYR A 281 1.95 20.66 11.11
C TYR A 281 2.79 21.94 11.23
N ASP A 282 2.17 23.10 11.44
CA ASP A 282 2.89 24.38 11.58
C ASP A 282 3.66 24.48 12.91
N SER A 283 3.21 23.80 13.97
CA SER A 283 3.94 23.75 15.24
C SER A 283 5.04 22.69 15.26
N TRP A 284 4.98 21.70 14.37
CA TRP A 284 5.90 20.56 14.34
C TRP A 284 7.22 20.92 13.63
N PRO A 285 8.38 20.98 14.32
CA PRO A 285 9.64 21.44 13.71
C PRO A 285 10.08 20.63 12.49
N PHE A 286 9.91 19.30 12.53
CA PHE A 286 10.22 18.42 11.40
C PHE A 286 9.36 18.76 10.18
N ALA A 287 8.03 18.83 10.35
CA ALA A 287 7.10 19.16 9.27
C ALA A 287 7.37 20.55 8.68
N ARG A 288 7.61 21.57 9.52
CA ARG A 288 7.97 22.92 9.04
C ARG A 288 9.24 22.91 8.21
N THR A 289 10.28 22.22 8.69
CA THR A 289 11.59 22.20 8.02
C THR A 289 11.48 21.53 6.66
N LEU A 290 10.83 20.36 6.62
CA LEU A 290 10.65 19.58 5.39
C LEU A 290 9.72 20.28 4.39
N THR A 291 8.62 20.90 4.86
CA THR A 291 7.72 21.69 4.01
C THR A 291 8.40 22.95 3.48
N GLY A 292 9.16 23.67 4.31
CA GLY A 292 9.93 24.80 3.83
C GLY A 292 10.99 24.42 2.79
N ALA A 293 11.57 23.22 2.89
CA ALA A 293 12.48 22.68 1.86
C ALA A 293 11.75 22.31 0.56
N LEU A 294 10.51 21.83 0.65
CA LEU A 294 9.63 21.63 -0.51
C LEU A 294 9.35 22.96 -1.22
N ASP A 295 8.97 24.00 -0.47
CA ASP A 295 8.65 25.33 -1.01
C ASP A 295 9.85 25.99 -1.71
N ARG A 296 11.07 25.73 -1.22
CA ARG A 296 12.33 26.20 -1.83
C ARG A 296 12.83 25.32 -2.99
N GLY A 297 12.13 24.22 -3.32
CA GLY A 297 12.55 23.28 -4.37
C GLY A 297 13.78 22.44 -4.05
N GLN A 298 14.15 22.34 -2.75
CA GLN A 298 15.21 21.47 -2.25
C GLN A 298 14.69 20.05 -2.00
N VAL A 299 13.39 19.93 -1.70
CA VAL A 299 12.61 18.69 -1.82
C VAL A 299 11.69 18.86 -3.01
N ARG A 300 11.57 17.85 -3.85
CA ARG A 300 10.61 17.83 -4.96
C ARG A 300 9.95 16.46 -4.99
N VAL A 301 8.63 16.43 -5.11
CA VAL A 301 7.85 15.19 -5.07
C VAL A 301 6.99 15.07 -6.31
N TRP A 302 7.04 13.89 -6.92
CA TRP A 302 6.23 13.57 -8.09
C TRP A 302 5.48 12.26 -7.91
N CYS A 303 4.28 12.20 -8.47
CA CYS A 303 3.54 10.98 -8.74
C CYS A 303 3.96 10.40 -10.09
N LEU A 304 4.32 9.13 -10.10
CA LEU A 304 4.68 8.34 -11.28
C LEU A 304 3.52 7.48 -11.79
N GLY A 305 2.47 7.33 -10.99
CA GLY A 305 1.25 6.61 -11.34
C GLY A 305 0.57 5.98 -10.13
N LEU A 306 -0.41 5.12 -10.42
CA LEU A 306 -1.12 4.29 -9.47
C LEU A 306 -1.04 2.84 -9.93
N GLY A 307 -0.99 1.90 -9.00
CA GLY A 307 -1.08 0.48 -9.35
C GLY A 307 -1.71 -0.37 -8.26
N ALA A 308 -2.10 -1.58 -8.63
CA ALA A 308 -2.67 -2.58 -7.72
C ALA A 308 -1.83 -3.86 -7.74
N ASP A 309 -1.53 -4.38 -6.55
CA ASP A 309 -0.90 -5.69 -6.40
C ASP A 309 -1.88 -6.79 -6.86
N PRO A 310 -1.49 -7.69 -7.77
CA PRO A 310 -2.39 -8.71 -8.31
C PRO A 310 -2.73 -9.81 -7.30
N LEU A 311 -1.95 -9.99 -6.24
CA LEU A 311 -2.19 -11.01 -5.23
C LEU A 311 -3.11 -10.46 -4.13
N SER A 312 -2.75 -9.32 -3.54
CA SER A 312 -3.43 -8.75 -2.37
C SER A 312 -4.37 -7.60 -2.66
N TYR A 313 -4.38 -7.08 -3.90
CA TYR A 313 -5.17 -5.92 -4.30
C TYR A 313 -4.82 -4.63 -3.51
N ALA A 314 -3.68 -4.63 -2.80
CA ALA A 314 -3.10 -3.42 -2.24
C ALA A 314 -2.93 -2.39 -3.36
N THR A 315 -3.38 -1.16 -3.13
CA THR A 315 -3.40 -0.10 -4.13
C THR A 315 -2.41 0.98 -3.72
N ASP A 316 -1.47 1.30 -4.59
CA ASP A 316 -0.32 2.13 -4.27
C ASP A 316 -0.21 3.33 -5.21
N LEU A 317 -0.24 4.53 -4.64
CA LEU A 317 0.23 5.74 -5.31
C LEU A 317 1.75 5.68 -5.36
N LEU A 318 2.29 5.63 -6.57
CA LEU A 318 3.72 5.48 -6.83
C LEU A 318 4.35 6.86 -6.86
N THR A 319 5.16 7.20 -5.86
CA THR A 319 5.76 8.54 -5.74
C THR A 319 7.28 8.48 -5.63
N VAL A 320 7.93 9.59 -5.99
CA VAL A 320 9.37 9.79 -5.83
C VAL A 320 9.60 11.15 -5.18
N ALA A 321 10.42 11.18 -4.13
CA ALA A 321 10.89 12.39 -3.47
C ALA A 321 12.37 12.57 -3.78
N VAL A 322 12.74 13.60 -4.56
CA VAL A 322 14.14 13.98 -4.77
C VAL A 322 14.49 15.07 -3.76
N VAL A 323 15.46 14.75 -2.91
CA VAL A 323 15.91 15.59 -1.79
C VAL A 323 17.37 15.95 -2.04
N ASP A 324 17.67 17.24 -2.02
CA ASP A 324 19.06 17.72 -2.10
C ASP A 324 19.86 17.18 -0.91
N ALA A 325 21.12 16.83 -1.16
CA ALA A 325 22.00 16.15 -0.20
C ALA A 325 22.02 16.79 1.19
N GLU A 326 22.15 18.12 1.29
CA GLU A 326 22.18 18.85 2.57
C GLU A 326 20.89 18.63 3.37
N VAL A 327 19.73 18.82 2.73
CA VAL A 327 18.42 18.60 3.39
C VAL A 327 18.23 17.15 3.76
N PHE A 328 18.65 16.22 2.89
CA PHE A 328 18.55 14.80 3.18
C PHE A 328 19.37 14.44 4.42
N ASP A 329 20.64 14.84 4.46
CA ASP A 329 21.56 14.46 5.53
C ASP A 329 21.15 15.09 6.88
N ASP A 330 20.70 16.34 6.88
CA ASP A 330 20.28 17.05 8.09
C ASP A 330 18.90 16.61 8.60
N VAL A 331 17.93 16.48 7.70
CA VAL A 331 16.50 16.30 8.05
C VAL A 331 16.07 14.84 8.02
N LEU A 332 16.54 14.05 7.05
CA LEU A 332 16.11 12.66 6.82
C LEU A 332 17.19 11.62 7.18
N GLY A 333 18.44 12.05 7.41
CA GLY A 333 19.51 11.24 7.96
C GLY A 333 19.36 11.02 9.46
N GLY A 334 20.36 10.36 10.06
CA GLY A 334 20.45 10.16 11.51
C GLY A 334 19.48 9.13 12.13
N GLY A 335 18.56 8.55 11.35
CA GLY A 335 17.61 7.55 11.83
C GLY A 335 18.28 6.27 12.35
N PRO A 336 17.75 5.64 13.42
CA PRO A 336 18.23 4.34 13.88
C PRO A 336 18.08 3.28 12.76
N PRO A 337 18.95 2.25 12.70
CA PRO A 337 18.95 1.30 11.59
C PRO A 337 17.73 0.36 11.57
N HIS A 338 16.98 0.28 12.67
CA HIS A 338 15.75 -0.51 12.81
C HIS A 338 14.61 0.37 13.36
N PHE A 339 13.40 0.07 12.89
CA PHE A 339 12.13 0.67 13.29
C PHE A 339 11.10 -0.42 13.59
N ALA A 340 9.91 -0.05 14.06
CA ALA A 340 8.84 -1.00 14.38
C ALA A 340 8.52 -1.95 13.20
N GLU A 341 8.63 -1.49 11.95
CA GLU A 341 8.27 -2.27 10.76
C GLU A 341 9.44 -3.00 10.06
N GLY A 342 10.69 -2.83 10.53
CA GLY A 342 11.85 -3.49 9.92
C GLY A 342 13.14 -2.68 10.00
N ARG A 343 13.97 -2.73 8.94
CA ARG A 343 15.26 -2.01 8.89
C ARG A 343 15.50 -1.26 7.59
N VAL A 344 16.12 -0.09 7.70
CA VAL A 344 16.57 0.69 6.54
C VAL A 344 17.94 0.15 6.11
N LEU A 345 18.06 -0.16 4.81
CA LEU A 345 19.30 -0.67 4.24
C LEU A 345 20.28 0.45 3.93
N ALA A 346 21.55 0.09 3.78
CA ALA A 346 22.56 1.01 3.30
C ALA A 346 22.13 1.65 1.96
N PRO A 347 22.35 2.97 1.76
CA PRO A 347 21.99 3.65 0.53
C PRO A 347 22.59 2.98 -0.71
N ARG A 348 21.79 2.83 -1.76
CA ARG A 348 22.21 2.23 -3.03
C ARG A 348 22.35 3.30 -4.11
N LYS A 349 23.29 3.13 -5.04
CA LYS A 349 23.47 4.06 -6.17
C LYS A 349 22.25 3.99 -7.09
N PHE A 350 21.73 5.14 -7.51
CA PHE A 350 20.61 5.22 -8.45
C PHE A 350 21.13 5.09 -9.89
N THR A 351 21.38 3.85 -10.35
CA THR A 351 21.84 3.54 -11.71
C THR A 351 21.00 2.44 -12.34
N ALA A 352 21.03 2.32 -13.67
CA ALA A 352 20.28 1.29 -14.40
C ALA A 352 20.60 -0.12 -13.88
N GLY A 353 21.89 -0.43 -13.76
CA GLY A 353 22.35 -1.76 -13.36
C GLY A 353 21.94 -2.14 -11.94
N VAL A 354 22.00 -1.20 -10.99
CA VAL A 354 21.55 -1.45 -9.61
C VAL A 354 20.05 -1.67 -9.57
N ILE A 355 19.27 -0.81 -10.23
CA ILE A 355 17.81 -0.91 -10.25
C ILE A 355 17.37 -2.23 -10.87
N GLU A 356 17.96 -2.65 -11.99
CA GLU A 356 17.60 -3.91 -12.63
C GLU A 356 17.99 -5.12 -11.77
N HIS A 357 19.14 -5.06 -11.07
CA HIS A 357 19.51 -6.09 -10.10
C HIS A 357 18.47 -6.20 -8.98
N VAL A 358 18.12 -5.07 -8.34
CA VAL A 358 17.11 -5.04 -7.26
C VAL A 358 15.80 -5.63 -7.74
N VAL A 359 15.28 -5.16 -8.88
CA VAL A 359 13.95 -5.54 -9.37
C VAL A 359 13.86 -6.99 -9.85
N THR A 360 14.97 -7.59 -10.28
CA THR A 360 14.95 -8.96 -10.85
C THR A 360 15.55 -10.03 -9.95
N ARG A 361 16.41 -9.67 -8.99
CA ARG A 361 17.17 -10.62 -8.16
C ARG A 361 16.81 -10.57 -6.69
N GLU A 362 16.09 -9.54 -6.24
CA GLU A 362 15.71 -9.39 -4.85
C GLU A 362 14.18 -9.50 -4.69
N PRO A 363 13.68 -10.02 -3.54
CA PRO A 363 12.25 -10.13 -3.27
C PRO A 363 11.64 -8.76 -2.96
N VAL A 364 11.40 -7.95 -3.99
CA VAL A 364 10.89 -6.58 -3.88
C VAL A 364 9.38 -6.57 -4.06
N GLN A 365 8.67 -5.75 -3.28
CA GLN A 365 7.23 -5.53 -3.49
C GLN A 365 6.95 -4.97 -4.89
N ALA A 366 5.82 -5.36 -5.48
CA ALA A 366 5.44 -4.96 -6.83
C ALA A 366 5.42 -3.42 -7.00
N ALA A 367 4.90 -2.69 -6.00
CA ALA A 367 4.90 -1.23 -5.97
C ALA A 367 6.32 -0.64 -5.98
N ALA A 368 7.22 -1.08 -5.10
CA ALA A 368 8.63 -0.67 -5.10
C ALA A 368 9.30 -0.90 -6.45
N ALA A 369 9.13 -2.11 -7.00
CA ALA A 369 9.73 -2.47 -8.27
C ALA A 369 9.27 -1.52 -9.39
N ALA A 370 7.96 -1.20 -9.41
CA ALA A 370 7.39 -0.25 -10.36
C ALA A 370 7.95 1.15 -10.15
N VAL A 371 7.97 1.68 -8.92
CA VAL A 371 8.52 3.02 -8.61
C VAL A 371 9.97 3.13 -9.07
N LEU A 372 10.83 2.15 -8.77
CA LEU A 372 12.24 2.15 -9.16
C LEU A 372 12.41 2.24 -10.69
N ARG A 373 11.70 1.40 -11.45
CA ARG A 373 11.78 1.41 -12.93
C ARG A 373 11.17 2.67 -13.53
N LEU A 374 10.04 3.15 -13.00
CA LEU A 374 9.39 4.39 -13.46
C LEU A 374 10.27 5.61 -13.19
N ALA A 375 10.87 5.71 -12.00
CA ALA A 375 11.77 6.80 -11.64
C ALA A 375 13.01 6.79 -12.55
N TRP A 376 13.59 5.63 -12.83
CA TRP A 376 14.71 5.52 -13.77
C TRP A 376 14.33 5.95 -15.19
N ARG A 377 13.18 5.48 -15.68
CA ARG A 377 12.64 5.85 -16.99
C ARG A 377 12.47 7.36 -17.12
N HIS A 378 11.96 8.00 -16.06
CA HIS A 378 11.63 9.42 -16.04
C HIS A 378 12.73 10.31 -15.43
N ARG A 379 13.94 9.78 -15.19
CA ARG A 379 15.03 10.46 -14.46
C ARG A 379 15.37 11.86 -14.98
N ALA A 380 15.22 12.09 -16.29
CA ALA A 380 15.45 13.41 -16.88
C ALA A 380 14.42 14.45 -16.41
N CYS A 381 13.13 14.08 -16.38
CA CYS A 381 12.05 14.93 -15.85
C CYS A 381 12.19 15.19 -14.35
N LEU A 382 12.80 14.25 -13.62
CA LEU A 382 13.09 14.36 -12.18
C LEU A 382 14.33 15.23 -11.87
N GLY A 383 14.99 15.78 -12.89
CA GLY A 383 16.19 16.60 -12.71
C GLY A 383 17.47 15.81 -12.38
N LEU A 384 17.52 14.52 -12.73
CA LEU A 384 18.63 13.60 -12.43
C LEU A 384 19.59 13.42 -13.63
N SER A 385 19.53 14.32 -14.60
CA SER A 385 20.33 14.32 -15.84
C SER A 385 21.82 14.61 -15.55
N GLY A 386 22.54 13.58 -15.11
CA GLY A 386 23.98 13.61 -14.81
C GLY A 386 24.58 12.21 -14.60
N ASN A 387 23.75 11.21 -14.26
CA ASN A 387 24.16 9.81 -14.11
C ASN A 387 24.33 9.11 -15.46
N ARG A 388 25.58 8.90 -15.89
CA ARG A 388 25.93 8.09 -17.07
C ARG A 388 26.38 6.67 -16.67
N GLY A 389 25.46 5.87 -16.13
CA GLY A 389 25.64 4.46 -15.72
C GLY A 389 24.36 3.81 -15.18
#